data_AF-A0A7S2KNH1-F1
#
_entry.id   AF-A0A7S2KNH1-F1
#
_cell.length_a   1.000
_cell.length_b   1.000
_cell.length_c   1.000
_cell.angle_alpha   90.00
_cell.angle_beta   90.00
_cell.angle_gamma   90.00
#
_symmetry.space_group_name_H-M   'P 1'
#
loop_
_entity.id
_entity.type
_entity.pdbx_description
1 polymer ?
#
loop_
_entity_poly.entity_id
_entity_poly.type
_entity_poly.pdbx_seq_one_letter_code
_entity_poly.pdbx_strand_id
1 'polypeptide(L)'
;MSLLKHKRSVDDLWPVRRKRVLVRIDFNLEINNGVIDKSKDQRIRAAIPTIRRITDQGGICILLSHMGRPTGHKFSVLKNDDAKRRRYLNIWKDEKGAGYTVYFSLLSGEIKKKILGWSSVATSAADLSEVQGTGKTDLFASLSNAEKKSLLKRFQNGDHSTTLFPHLRQYDGYHDELTLMPVATRLYELLNADPSRPPVDVHFAEDCMNANDMVASLLPGQVLLLENLRFYSDENSLIESERMIMAQHLAKYGDYFVSDAFGTSHRRNSATTVELPAIIGHGCCGYLLKKEIESYVDLLGDSPRPMLAIVGGAKVADKISLLEHILRKIDTLIIGGAMAYTFLKVAGYEIGNSFNESGQSFIDKYGGRRNIDELAQNFLIKAKACNVQVLLPVDHVCHTTCEATDSPLITETAHIPSGFMGLDIGPRTIELYRKCISQSKSVVWNGPMGVFEIPTYATGSFSIAKEMGDGTQEGLLSIIGGGASADAARMCGHASRVCHVSSGGAASLDLLEGKVLPGIDALDDLE
;
A
#
# COMPACT_ATOMS: atom_id res chain seq x y z
N MET A 1 -21.54 3.51 21.45
CA MET A 1 -21.88 3.48 20.01
C MET A 1 -20.72 2.82 19.29
N SER A 2 -20.99 1.80 18.47
CA SER A 2 -19.95 1.23 17.60
C SER A 2 -19.33 2.34 16.74
N LEU A 3 -18.01 2.47 16.76
CA LEU A 3 -17.26 3.40 15.91
C LEU A 3 -17.24 2.94 14.44
N LEU A 4 -17.59 1.69 14.17
CA LEU A 4 -17.61 1.09 12.84
C LEU A 4 -19.01 0.53 12.56
N LYS A 5 -19.71 1.10 11.60
CA LYS A 5 -21.00 0.62 11.13
C LYS A 5 -20.81 -0.23 9.88
N HIS A 6 -21.78 -1.09 9.59
CA HIS A 6 -21.89 -1.68 8.26
C HIS A 6 -22.05 -0.57 7.22
N LYS A 7 -21.38 -0.75 6.09
CA LYS A 7 -21.41 0.19 4.96
C LYS A 7 -22.19 -0.44 3.82
N ARG A 8 -22.82 0.40 3.00
CA ARG A 8 -23.34 -0.05 1.71
C ARG A 8 -22.21 -0.68 0.92
N SER A 9 -22.55 -1.71 0.17
CA SER A 9 -21.63 -2.51 -0.62
C SER A 9 -21.89 -2.36 -2.12
N VAL A 10 -20.99 -2.91 -2.93
CA VAL A 10 -21.16 -2.99 -4.39
C VAL A 10 -22.44 -3.73 -4.80
N ASP A 11 -23.01 -4.57 -3.92
CA ASP A 11 -24.29 -5.22 -4.17
C ASP A 11 -25.48 -4.25 -4.13
N ASP A 12 -25.34 -3.17 -3.34
CA ASP A 12 -26.36 -2.12 -3.17
C ASP A 12 -26.30 -1.07 -4.28
N LEU A 13 -25.36 -1.23 -5.22
CA LEU A 13 -25.21 -0.39 -6.40
C LEU A 13 -26.12 -0.92 -7.51
N TRP A 14 -27.26 -0.26 -7.71
CA TRP A 14 -28.21 -0.61 -8.77
C TRP A 14 -29.00 0.62 -9.26
N PRO A 15 -29.22 0.79 -10.58
CA PRO A 15 -28.66 0.02 -11.69
C PRO A 15 -27.23 0.48 -12.09
N VAL A 16 -26.38 -0.47 -12.51
CA VAL A 16 -24.99 -0.20 -12.94
C VAL A 16 -24.77 -0.34 -14.45
N ARG A 17 -25.75 -0.85 -15.21
CA ARG A 17 -25.61 -1.04 -16.65
C ARG A 17 -25.34 0.29 -17.36
N ARG A 18 -24.27 0.33 -18.18
CA ARG A 18 -23.77 1.52 -18.89
C ARG A 18 -23.30 2.67 -17.98
N LYS A 19 -23.21 2.45 -16.67
CA LYS A 19 -22.67 3.42 -15.72
C LYS A 19 -21.17 3.20 -15.54
N ARG A 20 -20.44 4.30 -15.39
CA ARG A 20 -19.00 4.28 -15.11
C ARG A 20 -18.81 4.22 -13.59
N VAL A 21 -18.15 3.18 -13.11
CA VAL A 21 -17.91 2.97 -11.69
C VAL A 21 -16.42 3.16 -11.43
N LEU A 22 -16.06 4.19 -10.67
CA LEU A 22 -14.69 4.33 -10.18
C LEU A 22 -14.49 3.35 -9.03
N VAL A 23 -13.44 2.55 -9.11
CA VAL A 23 -13.12 1.54 -8.09
C VAL A 23 -11.71 1.78 -7.56
N ARG A 24 -11.61 2.19 -6.29
CA ARG A 24 -10.32 2.34 -5.60
C ARG A 24 -9.85 0.99 -5.09
N ILE A 25 -8.74 0.47 -5.63
CA ILE A 25 -8.19 -0.85 -5.29
C ILE A 25 -6.75 -0.72 -4.79
N ASP A 26 -6.32 -1.67 -3.97
CA ASP A 26 -4.95 -1.81 -3.53
C ASP A 26 -4.17 -2.80 -4.43
N PHE A 27 -3.47 -2.28 -5.45
CA PHE A 27 -2.52 -3.05 -6.26
C PHE A 27 -1.06 -2.76 -5.90
N ASN A 28 -0.78 -2.41 -4.65
CA ASN A 28 0.60 -2.21 -4.20
C ASN A 28 1.28 -3.56 -3.90
N LEU A 29 1.90 -4.17 -4.91
CA LEU A 29 2.59 -5.45 -4.85
C LEU A 29 4.05 -5.35 -5.34
N GLU A 30 4.87 -6.35 -5.01
CA GLU A 30 6.25 -6.41 -5.50
C GLU A 30 6.28 -6.75 -6.99
N ILE A 31 6.96 -5.91 -7.77
CA ILE A 31 7.23 -6.15 -9.19
C ILE A 31 8.74 -6.25 -9.36
N ASN A 32 9.21 -7.36 -9.92
CA ASN A 32 10.62 -7.60 -10.19
C ASN A 32 10.87 -7.50 -11.69
N ASN A 33 11.63 -6.50 -12.13
CA ASN A 33 11.97 -6.28 -13.55
C ASN A 33 10.74 -6.27 -14.47
N GLY A 34 9.66 -5.63 -14.05
CA GLY A 34 8.40 -5.57 -14.81
C GLY A 34 7.56 -6.85 -14.79
N VAL A 35 7.97 -7.88 -14.04
CA VAL A 35 7.27 -9.15 -13.92
C VAL A 35 6.64 -9.30 -12.54
N ILE A 36 5.38 -9.72 -12.52
CA ILE A 36 4.65 -10.08 -11.29
C ILE A 36 4.79 -11.58 -11.06
N ASP A 37 5.30 -11.96 -9.90
CA ASP A 37 5.28 -13.37 -9.47
C ASP A 37 3.82 -13.82 -9.26
N LYS A 38 3.40 -14.87 -9.99
CA LYS A 38 2.04 -15.42 -9.93
C LYS A 38 1.66 -15.98 -8.56
N SER A 39 2.64 -16.30 -7.71
CA SER A 39 2.41 -16.71 -6.33
C SER A 39 2.11 -15.51 -5.40
N LYS A 40 2.44 -14.29 -5.83
CA LYS A 40 2.31 -13.03 -5.09
C LYS A 40 1.26 -12.06 -5.64
N ASP A 41 0.44 -12.47 -6.62
CA ASP A 41 -0.61 -11.64 -7.24
C ASP A 41 -1.94 -11.57 -6.44
N GLN A 42 -1.89 -11.93 -5.15
CA GLN A 42 -3.06 -12.07 -4.28
C GLN A 42 -3.91 -10.80 -4.21
N ARG A 43 -3.28 -9.63 -4.20
CA ARG A 43 -3.95 -8.32 -4.23
C ARG A 43 -4.79 -8.12 -5.51
N ILE A 44 -4.32 -8.63 -6.65
CA ILE A 44 -5.05 -8.56 -7.92
C ILE A 44 -6.24 -9.53 -7.87
N ARG A 45 -6.01 -10.77 -7.43
CA ARG A 45 -7.06 -11.79 -7.30
C ARG A 45 -8.19 -11.35 -6.37
N ALA A 46 -7.85 -10.70 -5.26
CA ALA A 46 -8.83 -10.27 -4.28
C ALA A 46 -9.80 -9.19 -4.81
N ALA A 47 -9.41 -8.43 -5.83
CA ALA A 47 -10.25 -7.42 -6.45
C ALA A 47 -11.17 -7.96 -7.57
N ILE A 48 -10.88 -9.13 -8.12
CA ILE A 48 -11.65 -9.74 -9.24
C ILE A 48 -13.14 -9.85 -8.92
N PRO A 49 -13.58 -10.30 -7.73
CA PRO A 49 -15.00 -10.40 -7.42
C PRO A 49 -15.73 -9.05 -7.56
N THR A 50 -15.14 -7.97 -7.06
CA THR A 50 -15.72 -6.61 -7.13
C THR A 50 -15.78 -6.12 -8.58
N ILE A 51 -14.71 -6.34 -9.36
CA ILE A 51 -14.67 -5.97 -10.78
C ILE A 51 -15.76 -6.74 -11.55
N ARG A 52 -15.84 -8.05 -11.34
CA ARG A 52 -16.83 -8.91 -12.01
C ARG A 52 -18.26 -8.53 -11.66
N ARG A 53 -18.53 -8.20 -10.40
CA ARG A 53 -19.85 -7.72 -9.97
C ARG A 53 -20.33 -6.47 -10.73
N ILE A 54 -19.40 -5.63 -11.18
CA ILE A 54 -19.69 -4.45 -12.01
C ILE A 54 -19.81 -4.82 -13.49
N THR A 55 -18.82 -5.53 -14.04
CA THR A 55 -18.73 -5.80 -15.48
C THR A 55 -19.82 -6.78 -15.95
N ASP A 56 -20.13 -7.80 -15.15
CA ASP A 56 -21.11 -8.84 -15.51
C ASP A 56 -22.55 -8.27 -15.58
N GLN A 57 -22.79 -7.10 -14.98
CA GLN A 57 -24.05 -6.35 -15.09
C GLN A 57 -24.02 -5.27 -16.18
N GLY A 58 -22.95 -5.23 -16.98
CA GLY A 58 -22.73 -4.26 -18.05
C GLY A 58 -22.31 -2.87 -17.54
N GLY A 59 -21.79 -2.76 -16.32
CA GLY A 59 -21.11 -1.55 -15.86
C GLY A 59 -19.73 -1.39 -16.51
N ILE A 60 -19.24 -0.16 -16.56
CA ILE A 60 -17.90 0.19 -17.03
C ILE A 60 -17.03 0.41 -15.79
N CYS A 61 -15.97 -0.38 -15.63
CA CYS A 61 -15.17 -0.39 -14.41
C CYS A 61 -13.88 0.40 -14.60
N ILE A 62 -13.68 1.49 -13.84
CA ILE A 62 -12.50 2.35 -13.95
C ILE A 62 -11.70 2.24 -12.65
N LEU A 63 -10.53 1.60 -12.73
CA LEU A 63 -9.72 1.24 -11.58
C LEU A 63 -8.73 2.34 -11.23
N LEU A 64 -8.69 2.68 -9.95
CA LEU A 64 -7.79 3.66 -9.36
C LEU A 64 -6.86 2.93 -8.39
N SER A 65 -5.55 2.91 -8.64
CA SER A 65 -4.60 2.22 -7.75
C SER A 65 -3.30 3.00 -7.57
N HIS A 66 -2.40 2.49 -6.75
CA HIS A 66 -1.07 3.05 -6.60
C HIS A 66 -0.03 1.94 -6.46
N MET A 67 1.21 2.28 -6.77
CA MET A 67 2.37 1.42 -6.59
C MET A 67 3.48 2.18 -5.88
N GLY A 68 4.07 1.59 -4.85
CA GLY A 68 5.20 2.17 -4.14
C GLY A 68 4.97 3.58 -3.59
N ARG A 69 6.06 4.35 -3.52
CA ARG A 69 6.09 5.72 -3.00
C ARG A 69 6.92 6.63 -3.92
N PRO A 70 6.45 6.90 -5.15
CA PRO A 70 7.08 7.91 -6.00
C PRO A 70 7.00 9.29 -5.33
N THR A 71 7.90 10.19 -5.72
CA THR A 71 7.91 11.60 -5.28
C THR A 71 6.64 12.34 -5.73
N GLY A 72 6.22 12.08 -6.97
CA GLY A 72 5.04 12.63 -7.61
C GLY A 72 5.19 14.11 -8.00
N HIS A 73 4.36 14.55 -8.96
CA HIS A 73 4.31 15.95 -9.42
C HIS A 73 2.94 16.59 -9.23
N LYS A 74 2.92 17.92 -9.05
CA LYS A 74 1.65 18.64 -8.93
C LYS A 74 0.96 18.75 -10.29
N PHE A 75 -0.29 18.31 -10.36
CA PHE A 75 -1.10 18.38 -11.59
C PHE A 75 -1.27 19.83 -12.09
N SER A 76 -1.40 20.79 -11.18
CA SER A 76 -1.53 22.21 -11.52
C SER A 76 -0.33 22.78 -12.30
N VAL A 77 0.87 22.23 -12.08
CA VAL A 77 2.09 22.60 -12.82
C VAL A 77 2.06 22.01 -14.23
N LEU A 78 1.68 20.73 -14.35
CA LEU A 78 1.62 20.00 -15.62
C LEU A 78 0.53 20.50 -16.56
N LYS A 79 -0.64 20.89 -16.03
CA LYS A 79 -1.74 21.45 -16.82
C LYS A 79 -1.36 22.72 -17.58
N ASN A 80 -0.44 23.53 -17.03
CA ASN A 80 0.08 24.73 -17.69
C ASN A 80 1.04 24.39 -18.85
N ASP A 81 1.66 23.21 -18.83
CA ASP A 81 2.51 22.71 -19.91
C ASP A 81 1.72 21.92 -20.97
N ASP A 82 0.52 21.43 -20.67
CA ASP A 82 -0.32 20.66 -21.61
C ASP A 82 -0.79 21.50 -22.84
N ALA A 83 -0.92 22.81 -22.67
CA ALA A 83 -1.11 23.76 -23.77
C ALA A 83 0.15 23.89 -24.67
N LYS A 84 1.35 23.81 -24.08
CA LYS A 84 2.62 23.71 -24.83
C LYS A 84 2.78 22.32 -25.47
N ARG A 85 2.27 21.25 -24.83
CA ARG A 85 2.28 19.86 -25.30
C ARG A 85 1.46 19.64 -26.57
N ARG A 86 0.24 20.19 -26.63
CA ARG A 86 -0.56 20.19 -27.88
C ARG A 86 0.15 20.95 -29.00
N ARG A 87 0.94 21.98 -28.68
CA ARG A 87 1.80 22.67 -29.64
C ARG A 87 2.90 21.72 -30.15
N TYR A 88 3.54 20.92 -29.29
CA TYR A 88 4.60 19.96 -29.65
C TYR A 88 4.14 18.82 -30.57
N LEU A 89 2.97 18.22 -30.32
CA LEU A 89 2.43 17.14 -31.14
C LEU A 89 2.04 17.62 -32.56
N ASN A 90 1.68 18.89 -32.70
CA ASN A 90 1.31 19.49 -33.99
C ASN A 90 2.52 19.97 -34.81
N ILE A 91 3.71 20.11 -34.22
CA ILE A 91 4.95 20.53 -34.93
C ILE A 91 5.32 19.55 -36.05
N TRP A 92 5.03 18.26 -35.86
CA TRP A 92 5.32 17.21 -36.84
C TRP A 92 4.29 17.10 -37.97
N LYS A 93 3.16 17.81 -37.83
CA LYS A 93 2.10 17.93 -38.83
C LYS A 93 2.21 19.22 -39.67
N ASP A 94 3.12 20.13 -39.28
CA ASP A 94 3.38 21.38 -40.00
C ASP A 94 4.38 21.17 -41.15
N GLU A 95 3.89 21.21 -42.40
CA GLU A 95 4.71 21.08 -43.60
C GLU A 95 5.56 22.33 -43.89
N LYS A 96 5.23 23.48 -43.29
CA LYS A 96 5.94 24.76 -43.51
C LYS A 96 7.19 24.91 -42.63
N GLY A 97 7.39 24.03 -41.65
CA GLY A 97 8.61 23.89 -40.86
C GLY A 97 8.87 24.98 -39.81
N ALA A 98 7.94 25.91 -39.59
CA ALA A 98 8.05 26.94 -38.56
C ALA A 98 8.05 26.33 -37.14
N GLY A 99 7.38 25.19 -36.96
CA GLY A 99 7.34 24.46 -35.69
C GLY A 99 8.69 23.89 -35.22
N TYR A 100 9.60 23.52 -36.13
CA TYR A 100 10.86 22.87 -35.75
C TYR A 100 11.82 23.81 -35.00
N THR A 101 11.92 25.06 -35.45
CA THR A 101 12.77 26.07 -34.79
C THR A 101 12.21 26.45 -33.42
N VAL A 102 10.88 26.53 -33.28
CA VAL A 102 10.22 26.75 -31.98
C VAL A 102 10.49 25.58 -31.04
N TYR A 103 10.33 24.33 -31.50
CA TYR A 103 10.68 23.14 -30.72
C TYR A 103 12.14 23.18 -30.25
N PHE A 104 13.06 23.41 -31.18
CA PHE A 104 14.48 23.47 -30.89
C PHE A 104 14.82 24.60 -29.90
N SER A 105 14.12 25.74 -29.96
CA SER A 105 14.37 26.88 -29.06
C SER A 105 14.10 26.55 -27.59
N LEU A 106 13.26 25.55 -27.31
CA LEU A 106 12.82 25.15 -25.98
C LEU A 106 13.71 24.07 -25.33
N LEU A 107 14.61 23.45 -26.10
CA LEU A 107 15.56 22.45 -25.60
C LEU A 107 16.66 23.09 -24.73
N SER A 108 17.31 22.31 -23.87
CA SER A 108 18.46 22.79 -23.10
C SER A 108 19.66 23.08 -24.01
N GLY A 109 20.57 23.97 -23.58
CA GLY A 109 21.74 24.37 -24.38
C GLY A 109 22.70 23.21 -24.73
N GLU A 110 22.74 22.19 -23.88
CA GLU A 110 23.49 20.94 -24.07
C GLU A 110 22.85 20.06 -25.16
N ILE A 111 21.53 19.84 -25.09
CA ILE A 111 20.78 19.08 -26.10
C ILE A 111 20.86 19.77 -27.46
N LYS A 112 20.71 21.10 -27.50
CA LYS A 112 20.85 21.88 -28.74
C LYS A 112 22.22 21.66 -29.40
N LYS A 113 23.29 21.65 -28.61
CA LYS A 113 24.66 21.43 -29.09
C LYS A 113 24.84 20.01 -29.66
N LYS A 114 24.29 19.00 -28.98
CA LYS A 114 24.30 17.60 -29.45
C LYS A 114 23.58 17.45 -30.79
N ILE A 115 22.39 18.05 -30.94
CA ILE A 115 21.61 18.00 -32.18
C ILE A 115 22.32 18.74 -33.33
N LEU A 116 22.85 19.94 -33.06
CA LEU A 116 23.61 20.70 -34.06
C LEU A 116 24.92 19.98 -34.44
N GLY A 117 25.51 19.18 -33.56
CA GLY A 117 26.66 18.34 -33.87
C GLY A 117 26.42 17.29 -34.95
N TRP A 118 25.16 16.99 -35.29
CA TRP A 118 24.79 16.11 -36.41
C TRP A 118 24.43 16.87 -37.69
N SER A 119 24.41 18.19 -37.65
CA SER A 119 23.99 19.06 -38.75
C SER A 119 25.14 19.45 -39.67
N SER A 120 24.82 20.03 -40.83
CA SER A 120 25.79 20.65 -41.73
C SER A 120 26.55 21.83 -41.11
N VAL A 121 26.05 22.41 -40.01
CA VAL A 121 26.69 23.51 -39.27
C VAL A 121 27.41 23.04 -38.00
N ALA A 122 27.70 21.74 -37.88
CA ALA A 122 28.33 21.16 -36.69
C ALA A 122 29.62 21.88 -36.25
N THR A 123 30.47 22.27 -37.20
CA THR A 123 31.70 23.01 -36.93
C THR A 123 31.42 24.39 -36.32
N SER A 124 30.46 25.14 -36.87
CA SER A 124 30.07 26.46 -36.35
C SER A 124 29.32 26.38 -35.01
N ALA A 125 28.69 25.25 -34.70
CA ALA A 125 28.01 25.03 -33.43
C ALA A 125 28.96 24.60 -32.30
N ALA A 126 30.15 24.06 -32.63
CA ALA A 126 31.15 23.61 -31.66
C ALA A 126 31.72 24.76 -30.83
N ASP A 127 31.84 25.95 -31.44
CA ASP A 127 32.40 27.16 -30.82
C ASP A 127 31.40 27.89 -29.90
N LEU A 128 30.15 27.43 -29.81
CA LEU A 128 29.11 28.09 -29.02
C LEU A 128 28.96 27.51 -27.60
N SER A 129 29.03 28.41 -26.62
CA SER A 129 28.85 28.10 -25.18
C SER A 129 27.53 27.38 -24.87
N GLU A 130 27.56 26.48 -23.89
CA GLU A 130 26.43 25.65 -23.43
C GLU A 130 25.34 26.42 -22.66
N VAL A 131 25.63 27.67 -22.29
CA VAL A 131 24.68 28.57 -21.63
C VAL A 131 23.50 28.93 -22.56
N GLN A 132 22.31 29.15 -21.99
CA GLN A 132 21.11 29.53 -22.72
C GLN A 132 21.27 30.92 -23.38
N GLY A 133 20.87 31.07 -24.66
CA GLY A 133 20.91 32.35 -25.38
C GLY A 133 22.11 32.58 -26.33
N THR A 134 22.93 31.57 -26.59
CA THR A 134 24.20 31.67 -27.32
C THR A 134 24.10 31.57 -28.86
N GLY A 135 23.00 32.02 -29.48
CA GLY A 135 22.84 32.01 -30.95
C GLY A 135 22.60 30.63 -31.60
N LYS A 136 22.57 29.55 -30.82
CA LYS A 136 22.30 28.17 -31.30
C LYS A 136 20.94 28.00 -31.96
N THR A 137 19.92 28.71 -31.45
CA THR A 137 18.58 28.69 -32.04
C THR A 137 18.59 29.34 -33.43
N ASP A 138 19.41 30.38 -33.63
CA ASP A 138 19.53 31.08 -34.91
C ASP A 138 20.30 30.24 -35.94
N LEU A 139 21.35 29.54 -35.49
CA LEU A 139 22.04 28.53 -36.30
C LEU A 139 21.14 27.35 -36.68
N PHE A 140 20.26 26.90 -35.79
CA PHE A 140 19.27 25.90 -36.16
C PHE A 140 18.22 26.48 -37.11
N ALA A 141 17.84 27.75 -36.94
CA ALA A 141 16.85 28.44 -37.78
C ALA A 141 17.33 28.60 -39.23
N SER A 142 18.63 28.74 -39.47
CA SER A 142 19.21 28.86 -40.82
C SER A 142 19.23 27.55 -41.61
N LEU A 143 19.03 26.40 -40.95
CA LEU A 143 18.99 25.09 -41.60
C LEU A 143 17.75 24.91 -42.49
N SER A 144 17.89 24.08 -43.52
CA SER A 144 16.75 23.68 -44.35
C SER A 144 15.71 22.90 -43.53
N ASN A 145 14.43 22.99 -43.90
CA ASN A 145 13.36 22.28 -43.19
C ASN A 145 13.54 20.75 -43.24
N ALA A 146 14.05 20.21 -44.35
CA ALA A 146 14.35 18.79 -44.49
C ALA A 146 15.43 18.33 -43.50
N GLU A 147 16.46 19.15 -43.32
CA GLU A 147 17.55 18.88 -42.39
C GLU A 147 17.11 19.03 -40.94
N LYS A 148 16.38 20.09 -40.58
CA LYS A 148 15.76 20.26 -39.26
C LYS A 148 14.93 19.03 -38.88
N LYS A 149 14.09 18.55 -39.80
CA LYS A 149 13.25 17.36 -39.61
C LYS A 149 14.09 16.10 -39.41
N SER A 150 15.14 15.91 -40.21
CA SER A 150 16.04 14.75 -40.11
C SER A 150 16.80 14.73 -38.78
N LEU A 151 17.34 15.88 -38.34
CA LEU A 151 18.08 16.01 -37.09
C LEU A 151 17.21 15.75 -35.86
N LEU A 152 16.00 16.32 -35.83
CA LEU A 152 15.07 16.09 -34.72
C LEU A 152 14.54 14.65 -34.72
N LYS A 153 14.33 14.03 -35.88
CA LYS A 153 14.02 12.59 -35.97
C LYS A 153 15.18 11.71 -35.51
N ARG A 154 16.40 12.06 -35.89
CA ARG A 154 17.62 11.37 -35.44
C ARG A 154 17.79 11.49 -33.92
N PHE A 155 17.48 12.65 -33.35
CA PHE A 155 17.44 12.85 -31.90
C PHE A 155 16.42 11.95 -31.21
N GLN A 156 15.23 11.82 -31.81
CA GLN A 156 14.20 10.91 -31.31
C GLN A 156 14.57 9.43 -31.43
N ASN A 157 15.33 9.05 -32.48
CA ASN A 157 15.64 7.65 -32.79
C ASN A 157 17.00 7.16 -32.25
N GLY A 158 17.92 8.05 -31.84
CA GLY A 158 19.27 7.71 -31.40
C GLY A 158 19.34 7.43 -29.90
N ASP A 159 19.47 6.15 -29.54
CA ASP A 159 19.69 5.61 -28.17
C ASP A 159 18.79 6.17 -27.05
N HIS A 160 17.62 6.65 -27.46
CA HIS A 160 16.40 6.69 -26.66
C HIS A 160 15.48 5.54 -27.09
N SER A 161 16.04 4.35 -27.38
CA SER A 161 15.29 3.16 -27.81
C SER A 161 14.33 2.59 -26.74
N THR A 162 14.07 3.33 -25.67
CA THR A 162 13.00 3.12 -24.70
C THR A 162 12.33 4.45 -24.31
N THR A 163 11.92 5.30 -25.26
CA THR A 163 11.07 6.46 -24.95
C THR A 163 9.63 6.24 -25.39
N LEU A 164 8.90 5.45 -24.60
CA LEU A 164 7.44 5.39 -24.76
C LEU A 164 6.74 6.63 -24.18
N PHE A 165 7.28 7.35 -23.18
CA PHE A 165 6.51 8.41 -22.49
C PHE A 165 7.30 9.70 -22.15
N PRO A 166 7.54 10.60 -23.12
CA PRO A 166 8.34 11.81 -22.89
C PRO A 166 7.72 12.85 -21.94
N HIS A 167 6.41 12.82 -21.71
CA HIS A 167 5.69 13.87 -20.98
C HIS A 167 5.57 13.61 -19.47
N LEU A 168 5.63 12.34 -19.05
CA LEU A 168 5.71 11.96 -17.64
C LEU A 168 7.17 11.84 -17.19
N ARG A 169 8.07 11.32 -18.05
CA ARG A 169 9.52 11.27 -17.77
C ARG A 169 10.24 12.62 -17.81
N GLN A 170 9.62 13.69 -18.32
CA GLN A 170 10.20 15.04 -18.26
C GLN A 170 10.16 15.65 -16.85
N TYR A 171 9.52 14.99 -15.90
CA TYR A 171 9.36 15.45 -14.53
C TYR A 171 9.79 14.32 -13.57
N ASP A 172 10.57 14.66 -12.54
CA ASP A 172 11.14 13.84 -11.44
C ASP A 172 10.21 12.85 -10.66
N GLY A 173 9.04 12.45 -11.16
CA GLY A 173 7.98 11.83 -10.36
C GLY A 173 7.19 10.75 -11.07
N TYR A 174 7.48 10.52 -12.35
CA TYR A 174 7.21 9.24 -12.98
C TYR A 174 8.39 8.30 -12.76
N HIS A 175 8.09 7.06 -12.37
CA HIS A 175 9.06 6.03 -12.04
C HIS A 175 8.68 4.76 -12.80
N ASP A 176 9.49 4.34 -13.78
CA ASP A 176 9.21 3.17 -14.62
C ASP A 176 9.00 1.90 -13.79
N GLU A 177 9.75 1.75 -12.71
CA GLU A 177 9.67 0.62 -11.79
C GLU A 177 8.38 0.60 -10.97
N LEU A 178 7.61 1.69 -10.95
CA LEU A 178 6.36 1.85 -10.21
C LEU A 178 5.13 2.04 -11.13
N THR A 179 5.25 1.71 -12.42
CA THR A 179 4.09 1.67 -13.33
C THR A 179 3.13 0.53 -12.98
N LEU A 180 1.83 0.75 -13.21
CA LEU A 180 0.78 -0.27 -13.09
C LEU A 180 0.56 -1.07 -14.38
N MET A 181 1.31 -0.83 -15.46
CA MET A 181 1.14 -1.55 -16.73
C MET A 181 1.25 -3.09 -16.57
N PRO A 182 2.24 -3.67 -15.86
CA PRO A 182 2.28 -5.11 -15.60
C PRO A 182 1.03 -5.64 -14.87
N VAL A 183 0.43 -4.81 -14.01
CA VAL A 183 -0.80 -5.13 -13.29
C VAL A 183 -1.98 -5.22 -14.24
N ALA A 184 -2.08 -4.33 -15.24
CA ALA A 184 -3.12 -4.39 -16.27
C ALA A 184 -3.07 -5.73 -17.03
N THR A 185 -1.87 -6.15 -17.47
CA THR A 185 -1.66 -7.43 -18.15
C THR A 185 -2.07 -8.60 -17.28
N ARG A 186 -1.62 -8.63 -16.02
CA ARG A 186 -1.95 -9.73 -15.10
C ARG A 186 -3.44 -9.75 -14.76
N LEU A 187 -4.06 -8.60 -14.63
CA LEU A 187 -5.50 -8.47 -14.39
C LEU A 187 -6.31 -9.03 -15.56
N TYR A 188 -5.92 -8.72 -16.81
CA TYR A 188 -6.54 -9.29 -18.00
C TYR A 188 -6.48 -10.82 -18.01
N GLU A 189 -5.30 -11.39 -17.74
CA GLU A 189 -5.11 -12.85 -17.66
C GLU A 189 -6.04 -13.48 -16.62
N LEU A 190 -6.13 -12.87 -15.43
CA LEU A 190 -6.91 -13.41 -14.33
C LEU A 190 -8.42 -13.25 -14.52
N LEU A 191 -8.87 -12.12 -15.07
CA LEU A 191 -10.28 -11.92 -15.39
C LEU A 191 -10.75 -12.94 -16.42
N ASN A 192 -9.90 -13.30 -17.39
CA ASN A 192 -10.24 -14.21 -18.49
C ASN A 192 -9.78 -15.66 -18.27
N ALA A 193 -9.36 -16.02 -17.06
CA ALA A 193 -8.89 -17.36 -16.74
C ALA A 193 -10.01 -18.42 -16.72
N ASP A 194 -11.26 -18.01 -16.46
CA ASP A 194 -12.44 -18.89 -16.43
C ASP A 194 -13.17 -18.80 -17.78
N PRO A 195 -13.07 -19.82 -18.65
CA PRO A 195 -13.68 -19.80 -19.98
C PRO A 195 -15.21 -19.89 -19.95
N SER A 196 -15.82 -20.19 -18.79
CA SER A 196 -17.28 -20.21 -18.64
C SER A 196 -17.88 -18.80 -18.50
N ARG A 197 -17.04 -17.78 -18.27
CA ARG A 197 -17.47 -16.39 -18.11
C ARG A 197 -17.26 -15.59 -19.40
N PRO A 198 -18.07 -14.54 -19.65
CA PRO A 198 -17.81 -13.60 -20.72
C PRO A 198 -16.42 -12.97 -20.58
N PRO A 199 -15.68 -12.81 -21.69
CA PRO A 199 -14.39 -12.15 -21.66
C PRO A 199 -14.55 -10.68 -21.27
N VAL A 200 -13.54 -10.14 -20.59
CA VAL A 200 -13.47 -8.76 -20.16
C VAL A 200 -12.22 -8.13 -20.75
N ASP A 201 -12.43 -7.08 -21.55
CA ASP A 201 -11.33 -6.26 -22.05
C ASP A 201 -10.80 -5.36 -20.93
N VAL A 202 -9.48 -5.31 -20.80
CA VAL A 202 -8.78 -4.44 -19.86
C VAL A 202 -7.93 -3.46 -20.65
N HIS A 203 -8.28 -2.19 -20.55
CA HIS A 203 -7.54 -1.07 -21.10
C HIS A 203 -6.64 -0.46 -20.02
N PHE A 204 -5.58 0.22 -20.45
CA PHE A 204 -4.66 0.93 -19.56
C PHE A 204 -4.51 2.37 -20.00
N ALA A 205 -4.79 3.31 -19.09
CA ALA A 205 -4.51 4.73 -19.31
C ALA A 205 -3.19 5.09 -18.67
N GLU A 206 -2.23 5.47 -19.50
CA GLU A 206 -0.85 5.82 -19.12
C GLU A 206 -0.75 7.08 -18.25
N ASP A 207 -1.82 7.87 -18.17
CA ASP A 207 -1.91 9.05 -17.30
C ASP A 207 -3.30 9.12 -16.67
N CYS A 208 -3.36 8.96 -15.34
CA CYS A 208 -4.61 9.00 -14.60
C CYS A 208 -5.31 10.37 -14.66
N MET A 209 -4.58 11.45 -14.93
CA MET A 209 -5.12 12.81 -15.03
C MET A 209 -5.32 13.27 -16.48
N ASN A 210 -5.15 12.37 -17.46
CA ASN A 210 -5.38 12.64 -18.87
C ASN A 210 -5.99 11.43 -19.61
N ALA A 211 -7.03 10.82 -19.03
CA ALA A 211 -7.69 9.64 -19.57
C ALA A 211 -9.06 9.92 -20.22
N ASN A 212 -9.44 11.19 -20.38
CA ASN A 212 -10.79 11.61 -20.81
C ASN A 212 -11.26 10.91 -22.09
N ASP A 213 -10.43 10.87 -23.14
CA ASP A 213 -10.80 10.27 -24.42
C ASP A 213 -10.98 8.75 -24.30
N MET A 214 -10.09 8.09 -23.54
CA MET A 214 -10.15 6.65 -23.30
C MET A 214 -11.42 6.30 -22.50
N VAL A 215 -11.69 7.04 -21.43
CA VAL A 215 -12.91 6.91 -20.62
C VAL A 215 -14.17 7.08 -21.47
N ALA A 216 -14.18 8.03 -22.41
CA ALA A 216 -15.32 8.26 -23.30
C ALA A 216 -15.52 7.13 -24.33
N SER A 217 -14.47 6.40 -24.69
CA SER A 217 -14.54 5.29 -25.66
C SER A 217 -14.91 3.93 -25.07
N LEU A 218 -14.96 3.79 -23.74
CA LEU A 218 -15.23 2.50 -23.08
C LEU A 218 -16.64 2.00 -23.38
N LEU A 219 -16.73 0.71 -23.65
CA LEU A 219 -17.99 -0.01 -23.87
C LEU A 219 -18.46 -0.70 -22.57
N PRO A 220 -19.78 -0.97 -22.43
CA PRO A 220 -20.31 -1.71 -21.29
C PRO A 220 -19.61 -3.05 -21.06
N GLY A 221 -19.23 -3.34 -19.81
CA GLY A 221 -18.52 -4.57 -19.44
C GLY A 221 -17.00 -4.46 -19.53
N GLN A 222 -16.44 -3.36 -20.06
CA GLN A 222 -14.99 -3.16 -20.14
C GLN A 222 -14.40 -2.56 -18.86
N VAL A 223 -13.10 -2.79 -18.68
CA VAL A 223 -12.31 -2.29 -17.57
C VAL A 223 -11.25 -1.31 -18.09
N LEU A 224 -11.02 -0.23 -17.36
CA LEU A 224 -9.90 0.69 -17.56
C LEU A 224 -9.08 0.78 -16.28
N LEU A 225 -7.81 0.39 -16.32
CA LEU A 225 -6.86 0.69 -15.24
C LEU A 225 -6.17 2.02 -15.52
N LEU A 226 -6.33 3.00 -14.63
CA LEU A 226 -5.53 4.21 -14.67
C LEU A 226 -4.12 3.94 -14.11
N GLU A 227 -3.14 4.65 -14.64
CA GLU A 227 -1.77 4.65 -14.11
C GLU A 227 -1.72 5.11 -12.64
N ASN A 228 -0.61 4.76 -11.99
CA ASN A 228 -0.30 5.02 -10.59
C ASN A 228 -0.67 6.45 -10.16
N LEU A 229 -1.68 6.55 -9.30
CA LEU A 229 -2.17 7.84 -8.80
C LEU A 229 -1.08 8.67 -8.11
N ARG A 230 -0.07 8.02 -7.52
CA ARG A 230 1.00 8.70 -6.78
C ARG A 230 2.05 9.35 -7.67
N PHE A 231 2.00 9.15 -9.00
CA PHE A 231 2.76 10.01 -9.91
C PHE A 231 2.29 11.46 -9.84
N TYR A 232 1.11 11.72 -9.27
CA TYR A 232 0.70 13.04 -8.84
C TYR A 232 0.83 13.19 -7.32
N SER A 233 1.56 14.22 -6.87
CA SER A 233 1.71 14.50 -5.44
C SER A 233 0.41 15.00 -4.81
N ASP A 234 -0.54 15.47 -5.63
CA ASP A 234 -1.92 15.80 -5.25
C ASP A 234 -2.62 14.62 -4.54
N GLU A 235 -2.32 13.36 -4.90
CA GLU A 235 -2.96 12.18 -4.28
C GLU A 235 -2.72 12.12 -2.77
N ASN A 236 -1.52 12.46 -2.28
CA ASN A 236 -1.20 12.41 -0.84
C ASN A 236 -0.88 13.78 -0.23
N SER A 237 -1.31 14.89 -0.86
CA SER A 237 -0.95 16.22 -0.39
C SER A 237 -1.49 16.49 1.02
N LEU A 238 -0.69 17.17 1.86
CA LEU A 238 -1.15 17.67 3.15
C LEU A 238 -2.16 18.82 3.00
N ILE A 239 -2.21 19.47 1.83
CA ILE A 239 -3.06 20.61 1.52
C ILE A 239 -4.34 20.10 0.85
N GLU A 240 -5.48 20.31 1.48
CA GLU A 240 -6.79 19.83 1.01
C GLU A 240 -7.16 20.36 -0.38
N SER A 241 -6.88 21.63 -0.67
CA SER A 241 -7.19 22.22 -1.99
C SER A 241 -6.44 21.55 -3.14
N GLU A 242 -5.25 21.00 -2.91
CA GLU A 242 -4.50 20.23 -3.91
C GLU A 242 -5.16 18.85 -4.13
N ARG A 243 -5.53 18.17 -3.05
CA ARG A 243 -6.27 16.90 -3.12
C ARG A 243 -7.60 17.06 -3.88
N MET A 244 -8.31 18.15 -3.61
CA MET A 244 -9.58 18.46 -4.27
C MET A 244 -9.42 18.65 -5.79
N ILE A 245 -8.31 19.21 -6.28
CA ILE A 245 -8.06 19.35 -7.73
C ILE A 245 -8.04 17.98 -8.40
N MET A 246 -7.30 17.02 -7.82
CA MET A 246 -7.22 15.66 -8.33
C MET A 246 -8.57 14.95 -8.25
N ALA A 247 -9.21 14.99 -7.08
CA ALA A 247 -10.48 14.34 -6.86
C ALA A 247 -11.60 14.87 -7.79
N GLN A 248 -11.68 16.19 -8.00
CA GLN A 248 -12.63 16.81 -8.94
C GLN A 248 -12.36 16.43 -10.40
N HIS A 249 -11.10 16.21 -10.77
CA HIS A 249 -10.76 15.75 -12.11
C HIS A 249 -11.22 14.31 -12.31
N LEU A 250 -10.82 13.42 -11.41
CA LEU A 250 -11.13 11.99 -11.49
C LEU A 250 -12.64 11.71 -11.36
N ALA A 251 -13.37 12.52 -10.59
CA ALA A 251 -14.83 12.41 -10.47
C ALA A 251 -15.56 12.49 -11.81
N LYS A 252 -15.00 13.18 -12.82
CA LYS A 252 -15.59 13.28 -14.16
C LYS A 252 -15.61 11.95 -14.93
N TYR A 253 -14.77 11.01 -14.51
CA TYR A 253 -14.67 9.71 -15.16
C TYR A 253 -15.77 8.75 -14.73
N GLY A 254 -16.38 8.95 -13.56
CA GLY A 254 -17.37 8.04 -12.98
C GLY A 254 -18.71 8.67 -12.69
N ASP A 255 -19.71 7.80 -12.56
CA ASP A 255 -21.04 8.12 -12.04
C ASP A 255 -21.20 7.58 -10.60
N TYR A 256 -20.46 6.54 -10.22
CA TYR A 256 -20.46 5.92 -8.89
C TYR A 256 -19.04 5.67 -8.38
N PHE A 257 -18.91 5.54 -7.06
CA PHE A 257 -17.65 5.22 -6.40
C PHE A 257 -17.76 3.94 -5.55
N VAL A 258 -16.75 3.08 -5.70
CA VAL A 258 -16.56 1.88 -4.89
C VAL A 258 -15.15 1.91 -4.31
N SER A 259 -15.03 1.74 -3.00
CA SER A 259 -13.73 1.56 -2.33
C SER A 259 -13.52 0.09 -1.99
N ASP A 260 -12.45 -0.50 -2.48
CA ASP A 260 -12.04 -1.88 -2.19
C ASP A 260 -10.58 -1.96 -1.71
N ALA A 261 -10.08 -0.84 -1.16
CA ALA A 261 -8.69 -0.65 -0.75
C ALA A 261 -8.56 -0.41 0.76
N PHE A 262 -8.83 -1.44 1.58
CA PHE A 262 -8.77 -1.33 3.05
C PHE A 262 -7.42 -0.82 3.57
N GLY A 263 -6.31 -1.27 2.96
CA GLY A 263 -4.95 -0.85 3.33
C GLY A 263 -4.70 0.65 3.24
N THR A 264 -5.47 1.38 2.42
CA THR A 264 -5.36 2.84 2.30
C THR A 264 -6.42 3.61 3.09
N SER A 265 -7.43 2.94 3.64
CA SER A 265 -8.57 3.60 4.30
C SER A 265 -8.19 4.41 5.56
N HIS A 266 -7.04 4.15 6.17
CA HIS A 266 -6.54 4.94 7.31
C HIS A 266 -5.93 6.29 6.90
N ARG A 267 -5.69 6.52 5.59
CA ARG A 267 -5.01 7.71 5.11
C ARG A 267 -5.98 8.88 4.98
N ARG A 268 -5.93 9.80 5.95
CA ARG A 268 -6.73 11.04 5.93
C ARG A 268 -6.41 11.93 4.73
N ASN A 269 -5.15 11.96 4.31
CA ASN A 269 -4.68 12.84 3.24
C ASN A 269 -4.61 12.05 1.93
N SER A 270 -5.74 11.52 1.44
CA SER A 270 -5.77 10.77 0.18
C SER A 270 -6.93 11.22 -0.70
N ALA A 271 -6.60 11.91 -1.80
CA ALA A 271 -7.57 12.52 -2.71
C ALA A 271 -8.61 11.50 -3.20
N THR A 272 -8.19 10.28 -3.52
CA THR A 272 -9.07 9.23 -4.04
C THR A 272 -9.74 8.36 -2.98
N THR A 273 -9.30 8.43 -1.73
CA THR A 273 -9.88 7.63 -0.64
C THR A 273 -10.88 8.44 0.19
N VAL A 274 -10.69 9.75 0.32
CA VAL A 274 -11.49 10.62 1.19
C VAL A 274 -12.28 11.67 0.39
N GLU A 275 -11.62 12.42 -0.49
CA GLU A 275 -12.24 13.55 -1.18
C GLU A 275 -13.11 13.12 -2.38
N LEU A 276 -12.66 12.13 -3.15
CA LEU A 276 -13.38 11.59 -4.30
C LEU A 276 -14.78 11.03 -3.98
N PRO A 277 -14.97 10.15 -2.97
CA PRO A 277 -16.32 9.69 -2.60
C PRO A 277 -17.24 10.86 -2.23
N ALA A 278 -16.72 11.85 -1.48
CA ALA A 278 -17.49 13.03 -1.09
C ALA A 278 -17.94 13.88 -2.30
N ILE A 279 -17.10 13.99 -3.33
CA ILE A 279 -17.44 14.73 -4.56
C ILE A 279 -18.46 13.98 -5.41
N ILE A 280 -18.35 12.64 -5.51
CA ILE A 280 -19.33 11.82 -6.24
C ILE A 280 -20.68 11.80 -5.51
N GLY A 281 -20.67 11.94 -4.18
CA GLY A 281 -21.86 12.04 -3.34
C GLY A 281 -22.46 10.70 -2.91
N HIS A 282 -21.99 9.59 -3.48
CA HIS A 282 -22.37 8.22 -3.11
C HIS A 282 -21.15 7.31 -3.20
N GLY A 283 -20.82 6.62 -2.10
CA GLY A 283 -19.69 5.70 -2.05
C GLY A 283 -20.04 4.43 -1.30
N CYS A 284 -19.71 3.27 -1.87
CA CYS A 284 -19.91 1.97 -1.22
C CYS A 284 -18.60 1.16 -1.15
N CYS A 285 -18.59 0.09 -0.36
CA CYS A 285 -17.45 -0.82 -0.27
C CYS A 285 -17.51 -1.94 -1.33
N GLY A 286 -16.35 -2.31 -1.89
CA GLY A 286 -16.20 -3.56 -2.62
C GLY A 286 -16.16 -4.75 -1.66
N TYR A 287 -16.06 -5.97 -2.19
CA TYR A 287 -16.14 -7.19 -1.38
C TYR A 287 -14.97 -7.36 -0.40
N LEU A 288 -13.75 -6.94 -0.78
CA LEU A 288 -12.59 -7.01 0.11
C LEU A 288 -12.80 -6.06 1.28
N LEU A 289 -13.13 -4.79 1.01
CA LEU A 289 -13.35 -3.81 2.07
C LEU A 289 -14.56 -4.18 2.95
N LYS A 290 -15.64 -4.70 2.35
CA LYS A 290 -16.81 -5.21 3.10
C LYS A 290 -16.39 -6.28 4.10
N LYS A 291 -15.67 -7.32 3.63
CA LYS A 291 -15.20 -8.41 4.49
C LYS A 291 -14.31 -7.92 5.63
N GLU A 292 -13.43 -6.95 5.36
CA GLU A 292 -12.59 -6.32 6.39
C GLU A 292 -13.46 -5.62 7.44
N ILE A 293 -14.40 -4.78 7.01
CA ILE A 293 -15.31 -4.07 7.92
C ILE A 293 -16.07 -5.06 8.79
N GLU A 294 -16.74 -6.04 8.20
CA GLU A 294 -17.53 -7.05 8.91
C GLU A 294 -16.69 -7.82 9.94
N SER A 295 -15.51 -8.29 9.55
CA SER A 295 -14.61 -9.03 10.45
C SER A 295 -14.21 -8.21 11.68
N TYR A 296 -14.00 -6.90 11.52
CA TYR A 296 -13.65 -6.02 12.64
C TYR A 296 -14.85 -5.52 13.43
N VAL A 297 -16.03 -5.36 12.81
CA VAL A 297 -17.28 -5.07 13.53
C VAL A 297 -17.56 -6.19 14.52
N ASP A 298 -17.48 -7.44 14.07
CA ASP A 298 -17.73 -8.63 14.91
C ASP A 298 -16.71 -8.72 16.05
N LEU A 299 -15.43 -8.47 15.76
CA LEU A 299 -14.36 -8.52 16.76
C LEU A 299 -14.41 -7.39 17.79
N LEU A 300 -14.71 -6.16 17.34
CA LEU A 300 -14.70 -4.97 18.19
C LEU A 300 -16.05 -4.72 18.88
N GLY A 301 -17.12 -5.37 18.44
CA GLY A 301 -18.43 -5.41 19.07
C GLY A 301 -18.53 -6.48 20.16
N ASP A 302 -19.56 -7.31 20.10
CA ASP A 302 -19.82 -8.41 21.05
C ASP A 302 -19.09 -9.70 20.65
N SER A 303 -17.77 -9.66 20.76
CA SER A 303 -16.91 -10.81 20.44
C SER A 303 -17.08 -11.96 21.46
N PRO A 304 -17.13 -13.24 21.02
CA PRO A 304 -17.20 -14.40 21.91
C PRO A 304 -16.07 -14.45 22.95
N ARG A 305 -16.42 -14.63 24.23
CA ARG A 305 -15.46 -14.73 25.33
C ARG A 305 -15.16 -16.17 25.77
N PRO A 306 -13.92 -16.50 26.18
CA PRO A 306 -12.80 -15.58 26.42
C PRO A 306 -12.16 -15.03 25.14
N MET A 307 -11.87 -13.74 25.12
CA MET A 307 -11.21 -13.02 24.04
C MET A 307 -9.72 -12.85 24.37
N LEU A 308 -8.86 -13.36 23.50
CA LEU A 308 -7.41 -13.28 23.59
C LEU A 308 -6.87 -12.30 22.54
N ALA A 309 -5.97 -11.41 22.95
CA ALA A 309 -5.10 -10.68 22.04
C ALA A 309 -3.68 -11.21 22.11
N ILE A 310 -3.05 -11.35 20.95
CA ILE A 310 -1.65 -11.73 20.79
C ILE A 310 -0.95 -10.55 20.11
N VAL A 311 -0.03 -9.90 20.81
CA VAL A 311 0.70 -8.73 20.30
C VAL A 311 2.19 -9.02 20.29
N GLY A 312 2.83 -8.81 19.15
CA GLY A 312 4.27 -8.99 18.99
C GLY A 312 4.92 -7.91 18.14
N GLY A 313 6.09 -8.23 17.60
CA GLY A 313 6.92 -7.29 16.85
C GLY A 313 8.02 -6.64 17.70
N ALA A 314 8.63 -5.60 17.16
CA ALA A 314 9.90 -5.09 17.69
C ALA A 314 9.75 -4.12 18.87
N LYS A 315 8.86 -3.13 18.75
CA LYS A 315 8.83 -1.95 19.63
C LYS A 315 7.50 -1.82 20.40
N VAL A 316 7.61 -1.53 21.69
CA VAL A 316 6.52 -1.14 22.58
C VAL A 316 5.98 0.25 22.21
N ALA A 317 6.85 1.20 21.86
CA ALA A 317 6.45 2.57 21.56
C ALA A 317 5.42 2.63 20.41
N ASP A 318 5.59 1.77 19.40
CA ASP A 318 4.70 1.68 18.23
C ASP A 318 3.35 1.01 18.56
N LYS A 319 3.25 0.28 19.68
CA LYS A 319 2.11 -0.56 20.04
C LYS A 319 1.37 -0.09 21.29
N ILE A 320 1.85 0.94 21.99
CA ILE A 320 1.28 1.35 23.28
C ILE A 320 -0.19 1.79 23.16
N SER A 321 -0.54 2.50 22.08
CA SER A 321 -1.93 2.93 21.85
C SER A 321 -2.87 1.74 21.63
N LEU A 322 -2.41 0.74 20.86
CA LEU A 322 -3.13 -0.52 20.67
C LEU A 322 -3.33 -1.24 22.01
N LEU A 323 -2.24 -1.43 22.75
CA LEU A 323 -2.24 -2.13 24.03
C LEU A 323 -3.22 -1.46 25.02
N GLU A 324 -3.16 -0.14 25.19
CA GLU A 324 -4.08 0.57 26.10
C GLU A 324 -5.55 0.51 25.64
N HIS A 325 -5.82 0.52 24.33
CA HIS A 325 -7.19 0.45 23.83
C HIS A 325 -7.79 -0.94 24.02
N ILE A 326 -7.02 -1.99 23.70
CA ILE A 326 -7.51 -3.37 23.66
C ILE A 326 -7.77 -3.97 25.04
N LEU A 327 -7.10 -3.48 26.10
CA LEU A 327 -7.29 -3.94 27.49
C LEU A 327 -8.75 -3.91 27.96
N ARG A 328 -9.56 -3.00 27.43
CA ARG A 328 -10.98 -2.89 27.80
C ARG A 328 -11.86 -3.96 27.16
N LYS A 329 -11.34 -4.72 26.19
CA LYS A 329 -12.09 -5.66 25.38
C LYS A 329 -11.68 -7.12 25.59
N ILE A 330 -10.44 -7.38 25.98
CA ILE A 330 -9.90 -8.73 26.10
C ILE A 330 -9.97 -9.28 27.53
N ASP A 331 -9.86 -10.59 27.64
CA ASP A 331 -9.71 -11.32 28.92
C ASP A 331 -8.24 -11.69 29.16
N THR A 332 -7.51 -12.02 28.08
CA THR A 332 -6.09 -12.38 28.13
C THR A 332 -5.29 -11.65 27.06
N LEU A 333 -4.06 -11.27 27.39
CA LEU A 333 -3.08 -10.67 26.50
C LEU A 333 -1.80 -11.52 26.50
N ILE A 334 -1.38 -11.97 25.32
CA ILE A 334 -0.05 -12.51 25.07
C ILE A 334 0.83 -11.40 24.49
N ILE A 335 2.03 -11.24 25.04
CA ILE A 335 3.07 -10.38 24.48
C ILE A 335 4.25 -11.24 24.03
N GLY A 336 4.66 -11.10 22.77
CA GLY A 336 5.82 -11.80 22.19
C GLY A 336 6.70 -10.86 21.38
N GLY A 337 7.60 -11.42 20.56
CA GLY A 337 8.56 -10.65 19.79
C GLY A 337 9.55 -9.86 20.67
N ALA A 338 10.35 -8.99 20.04
CA ALA A 338 11.36 -8.25 20.79
C ALA A 338 10.77 -7.25 21.80
N MET A 339 9.53 -6.79 21.60
CA MET A 339 8.87 -5.91 22.56
C MET A 339 8.65 -6.57 23.94
N ALA A 340 8.56 -7.90 24.00
CA ALA A 340 8.45 -8.63 25.26
C ALA A 340 9.67 -8.40 26.16
N TYR A 341 10.86 -8.19 25.60
CA TYR A 341 12.09 -7.98 26.37
C TYR A 341 12.09 -6.66 27.15
N THR A 342 11.39 -5.62 26.65
CA THR A 342 11.17 -4.39 27.42
C THR A 342 10.34 -4.67 28.68
N PHE A 343 9.25 -5.44 28.56
CA PHE A 343 8.41 -5.81 29.70
C PHE A 343 9.15 -6.74 30.69
N LEU A 344 9.90 -7.71 30.18
CA LEU A 344 10.70 -8.62 31.01
C LEU A 344 11.79 -7.87 31.79
N LYS A 345 12.51 -6.95 31.14
CA LYS A 345 13.54 -6.13 31.79
C LYS A 345 12.96 -5.25 32.90
N VAL A 346 11.81 -4.63 32.63
CA VAL A 346 11.07 -3.82 33.61
C VAL A 346 10.56 -4.67 34.79
N ALA A 347 10.24 -5.94 34.56
CA ALA A 347 9.86 -6.91 35.59
C ALA A 347 11.08 -7.50 36.35
N GLY A 348 12.31 -7.08 36.02
CA GLY A 348 13.53 -7.49 36.74
C GLY A 348 14.24 -8.72 36.15
N TYR A 349 13.86 -9.18 34.95
CA TYR A 349 14.56 -10.28 34.28
C TYR A 349 15.81 -9.81 33.54
N GLU A 350 16.81 -10.68 33.46
CA GLU A 350 17.98 -10.48 32.62
C GLU A 350 17.63 -10.79 31.17
N ILE A 351 17.97 -9.91 30.24
CA ILE A 351 17.61 -10.04 28.82
C ILE A 351 18.83 -10.10 27.88
N GLY A 352 20.05 -10.21 28.42
CA GLY A 352 21.28 -10.18 27.63
C GLY A 352 21.35 -8.97 26.68
N ASN A 353 21.68 -9.25 25.41
CA ASN A 353 21.77 -8.30 24.30
C ASN A 353 20.46 -8.16 23.51
N SER A 354 19.35 -8.69 24.02
CA SER A 354 18.06 -8.66 23.31
C SER A 354 17.59 -7.23 23.06
N PHE A 355 17.00 -7.00 21.89
CA PHE A 355 16.42 -5.69 21.57
C PHE A 355 15.36 -5.31 22.60
N ASN A 356 15.50 -4.13 23.20
CA ASN A 356 14.57 -3.59 24.18
C ASN A 356 14.66 -2.06 24.13
N GLU A 357 13.60 -1.40 24.58
CA GLU A 357 13.52 0.06 24.60
C GLU A 357 13.64 0.63 26.02
N SER A 358 14.11 -0.18 26.97
CA SER A 358 14.23 0.22 28.37
C SER A 358 15.22 1.37 28.54
N GLY A 359 14.90 2.33 29.41
CA GLY A 359 15.64 3.58 29.61
C GLY A 359 15.44 4.63 28.51
N GLN A 360 14.73 4.33 27.42
CA GLN A 360 14.48 5.28 26.34
C GLN A 360 13.22 6.13 26.62
N SER A 361 13.14 7.28 25.95
CA SER A 361 11.94 8.13 25.91
C SER A 361 11.61 8.47 24.46
N PHE A 362 10.33 8.62 24.16
CA PHE A 362 9.87 9.09 22.85
C PHE A 362 8.90 10.27 23.02
N ILE A 363 8.72 11.03 21.95
CA ILE A 363 7.67 12.05 21.87
C ILE A 363 6.42 11.38 21.31
N ASP A 364 5.35 11.38 22.10
CA ASP A 364 4.07 10.87 21.63
C ASP A 364 3.46 11.77 20.56
N LYS A 365 2.41 11.29 19.90
CA LYS A 365 1.69 12.03 18.85
C LYS A 365 1.06 13.35 19.32
N TYR A 366 1.05 13.64 20.61
CA TYR A 366 0.54 14.87 21.23
C TYR A 366 1.67 15.81 21.68
N GLY A 367 2.93 15.49 21.36
CA GLY A 367 4.09 16.29 21.76
C GLY A 367 4.56 16.02 23.20
N GLY A 368 3.96 15.05 23.89
CA GLY A 368 4.34 14.67 25.25
C GLY A 368 5.54 13.73 25.26
N ARG A 369 6.57 14.03 26.04
CA ARG A 369 7.68 13.10 26.27
C ARG A 369 7.22 12.01 27.22
N ARG A 370 7.36 10.74 26.80
CA ARG A 370 7.01 9.57 27.61
C ARG A 370 8.22 8.66 27.82
N ASN A 371 8.40 8.19 29.05
CA ASN A 371 9.40 7.18 29.39
C ASN A 371 8.82 5.77 29.15
N ILE A 372 9.59 4.89 28.52
CA ILE A 372 9.11 3.56 28.12
C ILE A 372 8.99 2.59 29.31
N ASP A 373 9.90 2.66 30.28
CA ASP A 373 9.85 1.82 31.48
C ASP A 373 8.59 2.13 32.30
N GLU A 374 8.33 3.41 32.55
CA GLU A 374 7.12 3.87 33.22
C GLU A 374 5.85 3.45 32.46
N LEU A 375 5.86 3.53 31.14
CA LEU A 375 4.73 3.08 30.32
C LEU A 375 4.49 1.57 30.45
N ALA A 376 5.54 0.75 30.37
CA ALA A 376 5.43 -0.69 30.52
C ALA A 376 4.94 -1.09 31.93
N GLN A 377 5.46 -0.46 32.99
CA GLN A 377 5.00 -0.69 34.37
C GLN A 377 3.54 -0.31 34.55
N ASN A 378 3.18 0.91 34.14
CA ASN A 378 1.81 1.41 34.24
C ASN A 378 0.85 0.56 33.42
N PHE A 379 1.28 0.06 32.26
CA PHE A 379 0.49 -0.85 31.45
C PHE A 379 0.16 -2.15 32.21
N LEU A 380 1.15 -2.81 32.82
CA LEU A 380 0.93 -4.03 33.59
C LEU A 380 0.00 -3.80 34.80
N ILE A 381 0.14 -2.66 35.48
CA ILE A 381 -0.77 -2.26 36.57
C ILE A 381 -2.20 -2.08 36.04
N LYS A 382 -2.38 -1.36 34.93
CA LYS A 382 -3.69 -1.16 34.29
C LYS A 382 -4.31 -2.48 33.84
N ALA A 383 -3.53 -3.37 33.24
CA ALA A 383 -4.01 -4.69 32.80
C ALA A 383 -4.56 -5.49 33.99
N LYS A 384 -3.83 -5.52 35.11
CA LYS A 384 -4.30 -6.14 36.35
C LYS A 384 -5.56 -5.48 36.90
N ALA A 385 -5.64 -4.15 36.87
CA ALA A 385 -6.84 -3.41 37.29
C ALA A 385 -8.06 -3.69 36.39
N CYS A 386 -7.84 -3.99 35.10
CA CYS A 386 -8.87 -4.42 34.16
C CYS A 386 -9.17 -5.92 34.22
N ASN A 387 -8.61 -6.67 35.17
CA ASN A 387 -8.70 -8.14 35.27
C ASN A 387 -8.24 -8.87 34.00
N VAL A 388 -7.30 -8.28 33.26
CA VAL A 388 -6.70 -8.90 32.08
C VAL A 388 -5.48 -9.72 32.51
N GLN A 389 -5.46 -11.00 32.15
CA GLN A 389 -4.28 -11.83 32.34
C GLN A 389 -3.22 -11.48 31.28
N VAL A 390 -2.04 -11.04 31.71
CA VAL A 390 -0.91 -10.78 30.79
C VAL A 390 0.08 -11.93 30.86
N LEU A 391 0.41 -12.51 29.70
CA LEU A 391 1.38 -13.58 29.54
C LEU A 391 2.61 -13.05 28.78
N LEU A 392 3.78 -13.26 29.39
CA LEU A 392 5.09 -12.98 28.81
C LEU A 392 5.84 -14.30 28.57
N PRO A 393 6.88 -14.31 27.69
CA PRO A 393 7.66 -15.51 27.45
C PRO A 393 8.37 -16.00 28.72
N VAL A 394 8.37 -17.31 28.92
CA VAL A 394 8.96 -18.01 30.08
C VAL A 394 10.25 -18.76 29.74
N ASP A 395 10.59 -18.79 28.45
CA ASP A 395 11.80 -19.32 27.84
C ASP A 395 11.95 -18.74 26.42
N HIS A 396 13.17 -18.81 25.88
CA HIS A 396 13.54 -18.11 24.64
C HIS A 396 14.43 -18.99 23.77
N VAL A 397 14.34 -18.79 22.45
CA VAL A 397 15.35 -19.21 21.49
C VAL A 397 16.31 -18.05 21.27
N CYS A 398 17.58 -18.28 21.52
CA CYS A 398 18.61 -17.26 21.62
C CYS A 398 19.83 -17.56 20.75
N HIS A 399 20.52 -16.50 20.33
CA HIS A 399 21.84 -16.61 19.71
C HIS A 399 22.69 -15.37 20.01
N THR A 400 23.98 -15.38 19.65
CA THR A 400 24.87 -14.22 19.85
C THR A 400 24.75 -13.19 18.72
N THR A 401 24.28 -13.62 17.55
CA THR A 401 24.00 -12.78 16.37
C THR A 401 22.59 -13.08 15.82
N CYS A 402 22.02 -12.16 15.04
CA CYS A 402 20.74 -12.36 14.37
C CYS A 402 20.96 -12.99 12.98
N GLU A 403 21.41 -14.24 12.96
CA GLU A 403 21.73 -15.01 11.75
C GLU A 403 21.20 -16.44 11.88
N ALA A 404 21.03 -17.13 10.75
CA ALA A 404 20.62 -18.52 10.78
C ALA A 404 21.67 -19.39 11.49
N THR A 405 21.20 -20.32 12.32
CA THR A 405 22.05 -21.27 13.04
C THR A 405 21.36 -22.61 13.21
N ASP A 406 22.14 -23.69 13.20
CA ASP A 406 21.67 -25.05 13.44
C ASP A 406 21.61 -25.39 14.93
N SER A 407 22.19 -24.56 15.80
CA SER A 407 22.31 -24.82 17.24
C SER A 407 22.03 -23.55 18.05
N PRO A 408 20.78 -23.04 18.02
CA PRO A 408 20.40 -21.93 18.89
C PRO A 408 20.39 -22.38 20.36
N LEU A 409 20.65 -21.44 21.27
CA LEU A 409 20.49 -21.67 22.70
C LEU A 409 19.01 -21.59 23.06
N ILE A 410 18.47 -22.59 23.76
CA ILE A 410 17.13 -22.52 24.35
C ILE A 410 17.28 -22.31 25.86
N THR A 411 16.67 -21.26 26.40
CA THR A 411 16.75 -20.98 27.84
C THR A 411 15.78 -21.86 28.63
N GLU A 412 16.09 -22.19 29.88
CA GLU A 412 15.15 -22.88 30.78
C GLU A 412 14.26 -21.91 31.59
N THR A 413 14.54 -20.62 31.50
CA THR A 413 13.86 -19.57 32.26
C THR A 413 13.63 -18.34 31.39
N ALA A 414 12.92 -17.35 31.94
CA ALA A 414 12.75 -16.06 31.29
C ALA A 414 14.05 -15.23 31.23
N HIS A 415 15.11 -15.63 31.95
CA HIS A 415 16.42 -14.99 31.88
C HIS A 415 17.18 -15.39 30.61
N ILE A 416 17.74 -14.40 29.93
CA ILE A 416 18.62 -14.57 28.76
C ILE A 416 20.06 -14.29 29.19
N PRO A 417 21.01 -15.22 28.96
CA PRO A 417 22.40 -15.04 29.35
C PRO A 417 23.06 -13.81 28.70
N SER A 418 24.03 -13.23 29.41
CA SER A 418 24.87 -12.16 28.86
C SER A 418 25.55 -12.60 27.56
N GLY A 419 25.63 -11.71 26.58
CA GLY A 419 26.16 -11.99 25.25
C GLY A 419 25.17 -12.62 24.26
N PHE A 420 24.03 -13.16 24.74
CA PHE A 420 22.97 -13.70 23.89
C PHE A 420 21.82 -12.72 23.73
N MET A 421 21.11 -12.80 22.60
CA MET A 421 19.86 -12.11 22.33
C MET A 421 18.76 -13.14 22.04
N GLY A 422 17.56 -12.88 22.54
CA GLY A 422 16.37 -13.66 22.21
C GLY A 422 15.84 -13.27 20.84
N LEU A 423 15.49 -14.27 20.03
CA LEU A 423 15.12 -14.14 18.63
C LEU A 423 13.79 -14.83 18.30
N ASP A 424 13.32 -15.75 19.15
CA ASP A 424 11.98 -16.34 19.12
C ASP A 424 11.55 -16.79 20.53
N ILE A 425 10.27 -17.08 20.71
CA ILE A 425 9.74 -17.67 21.94
C ILE A 425 10.16 -19.14 22.07
N GLY A 426 10.50 -19.57 23.28
CA GLY A 426 10.92 -20.94 23.54
C GLY A 426 9.77 -21.96 23.55
N PRO A 427 10.10 -23.27 23.56
CA PRO A 427 9.12 -24.35 23.48
C PRO A 427 8.10 -24.36 24.62
N ARG A 428 8.48 -23.98 25.85
CA ARG A 428 7.53 -23.91 26.97
C ARG A 428 6.56 -22.74 26.81
N THR A 429 7.05 -21.61 26.28
CA THR A 429 6.23 -20.45 25.95
C THR A 429 5.23 -20.80 24.85
N ILE A 430 5.66 -21.53 23.82
CA ILE A 430 4.77 -22.02 22.77
C ILE A 430 3.65 -22.89 23.37
N GLU A 431 3.98 -23.84 24.25
CA GLU A 431 2.97 -24.70 24.88
C GLU A 431 1.99 -23.92 25.76
N LEU A 432 2.49 -22.94 26.51
CA LEU A 432 1.66 -22.03 27.31
C LEU A 432 0.69 -21.25 26.42
N TYR A 433 1.19 -20.69 25.32
CA TYR A 433 0.38 -19.87 24.39
C TYR A 433 -0.64 -20.73 23.64
N ARG A 434 -0.26 -21.95 23.24
CA ARG A 434 -1.17 -22.94 22.64
C ARG A 434 -2.36 -23.24 23.54
N LYS A 435 -2.10 -23.52 24.83
CA LYS A 435 -3.15 -23.77 25.81
C LYS A 435 -4.07 -22.56 25.98
N CYS A 436 -3.52 -21.35 25.93
CA CYS A 436 -4.33 -20.13 26.02
C CYS A 436 -5.23 -19.95 24.79
N ILE A 437 -4.72 -20.23 23.59
CA ILE A 437 -5.48 -20.14 22.34
C ILE A 437 -6.64 -21.15 22.36
N SER A 438 -6.40 -22.40 22.76
CA SER A 438 -7.45 -23.43 22.79
C SER A 438 -8.56 -23.18 23.82
N GLN A 439 -8.29 -22.38 24.84
CA GLN A 439 -9.28 -21.96 25.84
C GLN A 439 -10.06 -20.70 25.43
N SER A 440 -9.66 -20.04 24.35
CA SER A 440 -10.27 -18.81 23.86
C SER A 440 -11.42 -19.12 22.90
N LYS A 441 -12.42 -18.25 22.86
CA LYS A 441 -13.47 -18.28 21.83
C LYS A 441 -13.24 -17.25 20.73
N SER A 442 -12.40 -16.26 20.98
CA SER A 442 -11.98 -15.28 19.99
C SER A 442 -10.51 -14.90 20.17
N VAL A 443 -9.77 -14.81 19.07
CA VAL A 443 -8.35 -14.47 19.06
C VAL A 443 -8.07 -13.42 18.00
N VAL A 444 -7.38 -12.35 18.40
CA VAL A 444 -6.76 -11.39 17.46
C VAL A 444 -5.24 -11.43 17.59
N TRP A 445 -4.54 -11.55 16.47
CA TRP A 445 -3.08 -11.58 16.43
C TRP A 445 -2.50 -10.44 15.59
N ASN A 446 -1.60 -9.64 16.19
CA ASN A 446 -0.89 -8.55 15.53
C ASN A 446 0.57 -8.46 15.98
N GLY A 447 1.48 -8.88 15.11
CA GLY A 447 2.93 -8.88 15.30
C GLY A 447 3.51 -10.28 15.56
N PRO A 448 4.58 -10.69 14.86
CA PRO A 448 5.18 -12.01 15.01
C PRO A 448 5.82 -12.22 16.40
N MET A 449 6.02 -13.48 16.77
CA MET A 449 6.59 -13.87 18.06
C MET A 449 8.13 -13.91 18.07
N GLY A 450 8.74 -13.89 16.88
CA GLY A 450 10.18 -13.96 16.65
C GLY A 450 10.55 -13.45 15.25
N VAL A 451 11.83 -13.58 14.89
CA VAL A 451 12.39 -13.19 13.57
C VAL A 451 12.06 -14.26 12.53
N PHE A 452 10.77 -14.36 12.18
CA PHE A 452 10.23 -15.46 11.35
C PHE A 452 10.78 -15.50 9.91
N GLU A 453 11.44 -14.44 9.46
CA GLU A 453 12.16 -14.38 8.20
C GLU A 453 13.36 -15.35 8.19
N ILE A 454 13.88 -15.70 9.36
CA ILE A 454 14.95 -16.69 9.54
C ILE A 454 14.31 -18.01 10.00
N PRO A 455 14.45 -19.12 9.24
CA PRO A 455 13.79 -20.39 9.56
C PRO A 455 13.99 -20.89 11.00
N THR A 456 15.19 -20.73 11.55
CA THR A 456 15.53 -21.10 12.95
C THR A 456 14.63 -20.39 13.99
N TYR A 457 14.16 -19.18 13.69
CA TYR A 457 13.43 -18.29 14.59
C TYR A 457 11.97 -18.06 14.16
N ALA A 458 11.43 -18.95 13.31
CA ALA A 458 10.06 -18.88 12.81
C ALA A 458 9.07 -19.75 13.60
N THR A 459 9.56 -20.68 14.40
CA THR A 459 8.76 -21.73 15.06
C THR A 459 7.66 -21.15 15.94
N GLY A 460 7.94 -20.13 16.73
CA GLY A 460 6.96 -19.47 17.59
C GLY A 460 5.83 -18.84 16.80
N SER A 461 6.17 -18.02 15.80
CA SER A 461 5.17 -17.35 14.94
C SER A 461 4.31 -18.35 14.16
N PHE A 462 4.92 -19.42 13.62
CA PHE A 462 4.21 -20.45 12.89
C PHE A 462 3.32 -21.30 13.81
N SER A 463 3.75 -21.55 15.04
CA SER A 463 2.93 -22.24 16.04
C SER A 463 1.67 -21.44 16.36
N ILE A 464 1.77 -20.12 16.57
CA ILE A 464 0.57 -19.27 16.77
C ILE A 464 -0.37 -19.33 15.57
N ALA A 465 0.16 -19.18 14.35
CA ALA A 465 -0.64 -19.25 13.12
C ALA A 465 -1.37 -20.60 12.99
N LYS A 466 -0.66 -21.70 13.28
CA LYS A 466 -1.20 -23.05 13.25
C LYS A 466 -2.32 -23.23 14.26
N GLU A 467 -2.09 -22.90 15.53
CA GLU A 467 -3.08 -23.12 16.60
C GLU A 467 -4.32 -22.23 16.40
N MET A 468 -4.17 -21.01 15.90
CA MET A 468 -5.31 -20.20 15.47
C MET A 468 -6.09 -20.87 14.33
N GLY A 469 -5.40 -21.36 13.31
CA GLY A 469 -6.03 -22.03 12.17
C GLY A 469 -6.75 -23.32 12.56
N ASP A 470 -6.14 -24.13 13.44
CA ASP A 470 -6.73 -25.38 13.94
C ASP A 470 -7.95 -25.09 14.83
N GLY A 471 -7.83 -24.15 15.79
CA GLY A 471 -8.96 -23.74 16.63
C GLY A 471 -10.12 -23.16 15.83
N THR A 472 -9.85 -22.52 14.69
CA THR A 472 -10.92 -21.99 13.81
C THR A 472 -11.79 -23.11 13.25
N GLN A 473 -11.19 -24.25 12.93
CA GLN A 473 -11.94 -25.43 12.47
C GLN A 473 -12.85 -25.98 13.57
N GLU A 474 -12.58 -25.63 14.84
CA GLU A 474 -13.35 -26.01 16.02
C GLU A 474 -14.29 -24.89 16.51
N GLY A 475 -14.42 -23.79 15.74
CA GLY A 475 -15.35 -22.69 16.04
C GLY A 475 -14.72 -21.47 16.73
N LEU A 476 -13.39 -21.38 16.81
CA LEU A 476 -12.69 -20.17 17.24
C LEU A 476 -12.89 -19.04 16.22
N LEU A 477 -13.31 -17.86 16.68
CA LEU A 477 -13.24 -16.65 15.86
C LEU A 477 -11.79 -16.14 15.84
N SER A 478 -11.10 -16.25 14.70
CA SER A 478 -9.67 -15.92 14.59
C SER A 478 -9.39 -14.84 13.54
N ILE A 479 -8.67 -13.78 13.96
CA ILE A 479 -8.34 -12.65 13.10
C ILE A 479 -6.85 -12.33 13.17
N ILE A 480 -6.22 -12.21 12.00
CA ILE A 480 -4.81 -11.79 11.87
C ILE A 480 -4.77 -10.37 11.30
N GLY A 481 -4.19 -9.44 12.05
CA GLY A 481 -4.22 -7.99 11.76
C GLY A 481 -3.27 -7.51 10.65
N GLY A 482 -2.94 -8.33 9.66
CA GLY A 482 -2.11 -7.96 8.52
C GLY A 482 -0.61 -7.82 8.81
N GLY A 483 0.14 -7.32 7.82
CA GLY A 483 1.59 -7.15 7.89
C GLY A 483 2.34 -8.46 8.14
N ALA A 484 3.39 -8.38 8.96
CA ALA A 484 4.28 -9.50 9.25
C ALA A 484 3.56 -10.75 9.82
N SER A 485 2.51 -10.60 10.63
CA SER A 485 1.74 -11.76 11.10
C SER A 485 0.97 -12.46 9.98
N ALA A 486 0.43 -11.69 9.03
CA ALA A 486 -0.22 -12.27 7.87
C ALA A 486 0.79 -12.98 6.97
N ASP A 487 1.99 -12.42 6.82
CA ASP A 487 3.06 -13.04 6.04
C ASP A 487 3.55 -14.34 6.69
N ALA A 488 3.74 -14.34 8.02
CA ALA A 488 4.04 -15.56 8.77
C ALA A 488 2.97 -16.64 8.58
N ALA A 489 1.69 -16.29 8.70
CA ALA A 489 0.58 -17.23 8.51
C ALA A 489 0.50 -17.77 7.07
N ARG A 490 0.88 -16.98 6.06
CA ARG A 490 0.95 -17.42 4.66
C ARG A 490 2.13 -18.36 4.45
N MET A 491 3.31 -18.03 4.97
CA MET A 491 4.53 -18.83 4.84
C MET A 491 4.34 -20.24 5.39
N CYS A 492 3.63 -20.39 6.51
CA CYS A 492 3.31 -21.70 7.07
C CYS A 492 2.01 -22.33 6.53
N GLY A 493 1.33 -21.72 5.55
CA GLY A 493 0.14 -22.28 4.92
C GLY A 493 -1.16 -22.25 5.76
N HIS A 494 -1.19 -21.48 6.85
CA HIS A 494 -2.34 -21.40 7.77
C HIS A 494 -3.23 -20.17 7.55
N ALA A 495 -2.84 -19.23 6.69
CA ALA A 495 -3.63 -18.03 6.39
C ALA A 495 -5.05 -18.32 5.86
N SER A 496 -5.26 -19.43 5.14
CA SER A 496 -6.58 -19.83 4.65
C SER A 496 -7.43 -20.58 5.68
N ARG A 497 -6.86 -20.93 6.83
CA ARG A 497 -7.51 -21.72 7.88
C ARG A 497 -8.10 -20.87 9.01
N VAL A 498 -7.81 -19.57 9.03
CA VAL A 498 -8.38 -18.59 9.98
C VAL A 498 -9.62 -17.92 9.40
N CYS A 499 -10.44 -17.29 10.24
CA CYS A 499 -11.66 -16.60 9.77
C CYS A 499 -11.29 -15.43 8.84
N HIS A 500 -10.29 -14.64 9.23
CA HIS A 500 -9.86 -13.48 8.47
C HIS A 500 -8.37 -13.16 8.62
N VAL A 501 -7.73 -12.86 7.49
CA VAL A 501 -6.38 -12.29 7.43
C VAL A 501 -6.51 -10.92 6.78
N SER A 502 -6.30 -9.88 7.56
CA SER A 502 -6.42 -8.52 7.08
C SER A 502 -5.31 -8.17 6.08
N SER A 503 -5.70 -7.43 5.05
CA SER A 503 -4.85 -6.93 3.96
C SER A 503 -4.14 -5.63 4.31
N GLY A 504 -4.60 -4.92 5.35
CA GLY A 504 -4.23 -3.53 5.61
C GLY A 504 -3.50 -3.32 6.92
N GLY A 505 -2.28 -3.84 7.11
CA GLY A 505 -1.59 -3.86 8.42
C GLY A 505 -1.69 -2.57 9.26
N ALA A 506 -1.46 -1.38 8.68
CA ALA A 506 -1.60 -0.11 9.41
C ALA A 506 -3.08 0.28 9.64
N ALA A 507 -3.97 0.04 8.68
CA ALA A 507 -5.41 0.27 8.84
C ALA A 507 -6.04 -0.67 9.88
N SER A 508 -5.66 -1.95 9.88
CA SER A 508 -5.99 -2.94 10.89
C SER A 508 -5.60 -2.46 12.28
N LEU A 509 -4.36 -1.96 12.41
CA LEU A 509 -3.84 -1.45 13.68
C LEU A 509 -4.62 -0.22 14.16
N ASP A 510 -4.84 0.76 13.28
CA ASP A 510 -5.61 1.96 13.60
C ASP A 510 -7.04 1.62 14.04
N LEU A 511 -7.65 0.61 13.41
CA LEU A 511 -8.99 0.16 13.77
C LEU A 511 -9.02 -0.57 15.13
N LEU A 512 -8.01 -1.41 15.42
CA LEU A 512 -7.84 -2.03 16.74
C LEU A 512 -7.53 -1.01 17.84
N GLU A 513 -6.91 0.12 17.50
CA GLU A 513 -6.74 1.29 18.37
C GLU A 513 -8.06 2.08 18.59
N GLY A 514 -9.15 1.66 17.93
CA GLY A 514 -10.44 2.32 17.97
C GLY A 514 -10.47 3.66 17.24
N LYS A 515 -9.61 3.86 16.24
CA LYS A 515 -9.68 5.04 15.37
C LYS A 515 -10.73 4.83 14.30
N VAL A 516 -11.35 5.94 13.90
CA VAL A 516 -12.17 5.99 12.68
C VAL A 516 -11.22 6.02 11.48
N LEU A 517 -11.43 5.12 10.52
CA LEU A 517 -10.66 5.10 9.28
C LEU A 517 -11.30 6.08 8.28
N PRO A 518 -10.63 7.19 7.88
CA PRO A 518 -11.23 8.23 7.05
C PRO A 518 -11.85 7.73 5.75
N GLY A 519 -11.22 6.75 5.10
CA GLY A 519 -11.73 6.16 3.86
C GLY A 519 -12.93 5.23 4.03
N ILE A 520 -13.20 4.75 5.24
CA ILE A 520 -14.45 4.03 5.56
C ILE A 520 -15.53 5.04 5.96
N ASP A 521 -15.16 6.04 6.74
CA ASP A 521 -16.06 7.12 7.17
C ASP A 521 -16.65 7.89 5.98
N ALA A 522 -15.87 8.06 4.92
CA ALA A 522 -16.30 8.68 3.67
C ALA A 522 -17.30 7.86 2.84
N LEU A 523 -17.65 6.63 3.25
CA LEU A 523 -18.61 5.77 2.56
C LEU A 523 -19.99 5.79 3.22
N ASP A 524 -21.02 5.51 2.43
CA ASP A 524 -22.41 5.46 2.86
C ASP A 524 -22.65 4.34 3.89
N ASP A 525 -23.31 4.67 4.99
CA ASP A 525 -23.78 3.69 5.98
C ASP A 525 -24.89 2.81 5.37
N LEU A 526 -24.91 1.54 5.77
CA LEU A 526 -26.08 0.68 5.56
C LEU A 526 -27.11 1.01 6.65
N GLU A 527 -28.35 1.35 6.25
CA GLU A 527 -29.45 1.73 7.16
C GLU A 527 -29.85 0.63 8.15
#